data_AF-A0A7W9IAA0-F1
#
_entry.id   AF-A0A7W9IAA0-F1
#
_cell.length_a   1.000
_cell.length_b   1.000
_cell.length_c   1.000
_cell.angle_alpha   90.00
_cell.angle_beta   90.00
_cell.angle_gamma   90.00
#
_symmetry.space_group_name_H-M   'P 1'
#
loop_
_entity.id
_entity.type
_entity.pdbx_description
1 polymer ?
#
loop_
_entity_poly.entity_id
_entity_poly.type
_entity_poly.pdbx_seq_one_letter_code
_entity_poly.pdbx_strand_id
1 'polypeptide(L)' 'MAMTSCPPECKADAAAEARNATLKRATLQGAKRWSSAHEARPAVFKWITRYTTRSRHSALGYLSPIDYEQQTIDRALLAA' A
#
# COMPACT_ATOMS: atom_id res chain seq x y z
N MET A 1 -9.96 -15.56 13.18
CA MET A 1 -10.51 -15.43 11.81
C MET A 1 -9.45 -15.94 10.84
N ALA A 2 -9.74 -17.06 10.18
CA ALA A 2 -8.76 -17.88 9.48
C ALA A 2 -8.25 -17.22 8.19
N MET A 3 -7.07 -16.59 8.26
CA MET A 3 -6.25 -16.26 7.08
C MET A 3 -5.42 -17.47 6.58
N THR A 4 -5.61 -18.65 7.19
CA THR A 4 -4.78 -19.84 6.96
C THR A 4 -5.24 -20.69 5.76
N SER A 5 -6.48 -20.54 5.27
CA SER A 5 -7.01 -21.33 4.13
C SER A 5 -7.10 -20.57 2.80
N CYS A 6 -6.76 -19.27 2.77
CA CYS A 6 -6.81 -18.47 1.55
C CYS A 6 -5.51 -18.66 0.74
N PRO A 7 -5.61 -19.06 -0.54
CA PRO A 7 -4.44 -19.27 -1.40
C PRO A 7 -3.70 -17.94 -1.62
N PRO A 8 -2.41 -17.97 -1.98
CA PRO A 8 -1.55 -16.78 -1.98
C PRO A 8 -2.08 -15.63 -2.86
N GLU A 9 -2.74 -15.94 -3.97
CA GLU A 9 -3.39 -14.96 -4.85
C GLU A 9 -4.47 -14.15 -4.13
N CYS A 10 -5.32 -14.82 -3.35
CA CYS A 10 -6.40 -14.19 -2.58
C CYS A 10 -5.84 -13.25 -1.49
N LYS A 11 -4.65 -13.54 -0.94
CA LYS A 11 -3.96 -12.65 0.00
C LYS A 11 -3.41 -11.40 -0.68
N ALA A 12 -2.85 -11.55 -1.89
CA ALA A 12 -2.35 -10.42 -2.68
C ALA A 12 -3.50 -9.49 -3.10
N ASP A 13 -4.62 -10.07 -3.53
CA ASP A 13 -5.84 -9.33 -3.89
C ASP A 13 -6.41 -8.59 -2.68
N ALA A 14 -6.57 -9.27 -1.53
CA ALA A 14 -7.07 -8.64 -0.31
C ALA A 14 -6.21 -7.46 0.16
N ALA A 15 -4.88 -7.57 0.05
CA ALA A 15 -3.95 -6.48 0.36
C ALA A 15 -4.11 -5.30 -0.63
N ALA A 16 -4.30 -5.59 -1.92
CA ALA A 16 -4.54 -4.57 -2.93
C ALA A 16 -5.87 -3.84 -2.72
N GLU A 17 -6.93 -4.56 -2.38
CA GLU A 17 -8.24 -3.99 -2.06
C GLU A 17 -8.18 -3.10 -0.82
N ALA A 18 -7.53 -3.55 0.25
CA ALA A 18 -7.36 -2.76 1.47
C ALA A 18 -6.59 -1.45 1.21
N ARG A 19 -5.54 -1.50 0.36
CA ARG A 19 -4.80 -0.32 -0.09
C ARG A 19 -5.72 0.65 -0.83
N ASN A 20 -6.49 0.15 -1.80
CA ASN A 20 -7.41 0.96 -2.61
C ASN A 20 -8.52 1.58 -1.76
N ALA A 21 -9.06 0.86 -0.78
CA ALA A 21 -10.05 1.39 0.16
C ALA A 21 -9.47 2.53 1.01
N THR A 22 -8.22 2.38 1.47
CA THR A 22 -7.52 3.41 2.26
C THR A 22 -7.23 4.66 1.43
N LEU A 23 -6.76 4.49 0.19
CA LEU A 23 -6.57 5.59 -0.77
C LEU A 23 -7.86 6.37 -0.95
N LYS A 24 -8.98 5.69 -1.27
CA LYS A 24 -10.28 6.33 -1.47
C LYS A 24 -10.72 7.10 -0.22
N ARG A 25 -10.64 6.50 0.96
CA ARG A 25 -11.00 7.18 2.23
C ARG A 25 -10.18 8.45 2.47
N ALA A 26 -8.85 8.37 2.26
CA ALA A 26 -7.95 9.48 2.54
C ALA A 26 -8.05 10.62 1.50
N THR A 27 -8.31 10.30 0.23
CA THR A 27 -8.24 11.28 -0.87
C THR A 27 -9.61 11.80 -1.31
N LEU A 28 -10.68 11.01 -1.19
CA LEU A 28 -12.03 11.46 -1.54
C LEU A 28 -12.80 12.04 -0.35
N GLN A 29 -12.43 11.68 0.89
CA GLN A 29 -13.05 12.22 2.12
C GLN A 29 -14.59 12.16 2.12
N GLY A 30 -15.16 11.09 1.57
CA GLY A 30 -16.61 10.89 1.46
C GLY A 30 -17.22 11.32 0.13
N ALA A 31 -16.47 12.02 -0.74
CA ALA A 31 -16.90 12.26 -2.11
C ALA A 31 -17.01 10.94 -2.90
N LYS A 32 -18.01 10.84 -3.79
CA LYS A 32 -18.22 9.64 -4.63
C LYS A 32 -17.15 9.50 -5.71
N ARG A 33 -16.62 10.63 -6.22
CA ARG A 33 -15.63 10.70 -7.31
C ARG A 33 -14.96 12.06 -7.34
N TRP A 34 -13.80 12.15 -7.98
CA TRP A 34 -13.18 13.43 -8.35
C TRP A 34 -13.98 14.15 -9.44
N SER A 35 -13.85 15.49 -9.47
CA SER A 35 -14.47 16.32 -10.51
C SER A 35 -13.77 16.15 -11.87
N SER A 36 -12.46 15.93 -11.85
CA SER A 36 -11.63 15.77 -13.05
C SER A 36 -10.39 14.90 -12.78
N ALA A 37 -9.78 14.40 -13.86
CA ALA A 37 -8.50 13.69 -13.77
C ALA A 37 -7.35 14.62 -13.31
N HIS A 38 -7.45 15.92 -13.58
CA HIS A 38 -6.44 16.91 -13.17
C HIS A 38 -6.38 17.06 -11.65
N GLU A 39 -7.52 16.96 -10.97
CA GLU A 39 -7.59 16.94 -9.49
C GLU A 39 -7.14 15.59 -8.92
N ALA A 40 -7.56 14.49 -9.54
CA ALA A 40 -7.29 13.13 -9.05
C ALA A 40 -5.80 12.79 -9.06
N ARG A 41 -5.08 13.08 -10.16
CA ARG A 41 -3.67 12.71 -10.36
C ARG A 41 -2.74 13.21 -9.24
N PRO A 42 -2.68 14.51 -8.90
CA PRO A 42 -1.80 14.99 -7.84
C PRO A 42 -2.21 14.47 -6.45
N ALA A 43 -3.50 14.31 -6.19
CA ALA A 43 -3.99 13.77 -4.92
C ALA A 43 -3.55 12.31 -4.73
N VAL A 44 -3.74 11.48 -5.76
CA VAL A 44 -3.33 10.07 -5.77
C VAL A 44 -1.81 9.95 -5.71
N PHE A 45 -1.06 10.74 -6.50
CA PHE A 45 0.40 10.71 -6.48
C PHE A 45 0.95 11.07 -5.10
N LYS A 46 0.47 12.17 -4.50
CA LYS A 46 0.87 12.60 -3.16
C LYS A 46 0.57 11.51 -2.11
N TRP A 47 -0.58 10.84 -2.23
CA TRP A 47 -0.95 9.76 -1.33
C TRP A 47 -0.05 8.54 -1.51
N ILE A 48 0.17 8.08 -2.74
CA ILE A 48 1.02 6.92 -3.04
C ILE A 48 2.44 7.16 -2.55
N THR A 49 3.02 8.32 -2.84
CA THR A 49 4.39 8.65 -2.38
C THR A 49 4.49 8.61 -0.85
N ARG A 50 3.49 9.10 -0.12
CA ARG A 50 3.46 8.99 1.35
C ARG A 50 3.25 7.55 1.83
N TYR A 51 2.40 6.80 1.15
CA TYR A 51 2.13 5.39 1.46
C TYR A 51 3.42 4.57 1.33
N THR A 52 4.15 4.72 0.23
CA THR A 52 5.35 3.92 -0.06
C THR A 52 6.57 4.34 0.75
N THR A 53 6.77 5.64 1.01
CA THR A 53 8.02 6.14 1.62
C THR A 53 7.94 6.46 3.12
N ARG A 54 6.74 6.63 3.68
CA ARG A 54 6.58 7.11 5.06
C ARG A 54 5.62 6.32 5.92
N SER A 55 4.65 5.63 5.34
CA SER A 55 3.60 4.97 6.11
C SER A 55 4.12 3.68 6.70
N ARG A 56 4.04 3.53 8.02
CA ARG A 56 4.52 2.34 8.73
C ARG A 56 3.41 1.31 8.85
N HIS A 57 3.71 0.07 8.50
CA HIS A 57 2.73 -1.02 8.52
C HIS A 57 3.09 -2.06 9.57
N SER A 58 2.14 -2.41 10.45
CA SER A 58 2.34 -3.46 11.47
C SER A 58 2.71 -4.80 10.83
N ALA A 59 2.12 -5.12 9.67
CA ALA A 59 2.45 -6.32 8.89
C ALA A 59 3.90 -6.33 8.36
N LEU A 60 4.54 -5.17 8.24
CA LEU A 60 5.93 -5.01 7.79
C LEU A 60 6.89 -4.71 8.96
N GLY A 61 6.50 -4.99 10.21
CA GLY A 61 7.32 -4.69 11.38
C GLY A 61 7.48 -3.19 11.65
N TYR A 62 6.45 -2.39 11.35
CA TYR A 62 6.46 -0.92 11.45
C TYR A 62 7.49 -0.23 10.53
N LEU A 63 7.85 -0.89 9.43
CA LEU A 63 8.62 -0.28 8.34
C LEU A 63 7.71 0.34 7.29
N SER A 64 8.26 1.28 6.51
CA SER A 64 7.62 1.70 5.28
C SER A 64 7.80 0.63 4.19
N PRO A 65 6.91 0.57 3.19
CA PRO A 65 7.04 -0.40 2.10
C PRO A 65 8.40 -0.36 1.42
N ILE A 66 8.94 0.84 1.15
CA ILE A 66 10.26 0.98 0.53
C ILE A 66 11.38 0.47 1.44
N ASP A 67 11.31 0.74 2.75
CA ASP A 67 12.33 0.26 3.70
C ASP A 67 12.28 -1.27 3.84
N TYR A 68 11.08 -1.85 3.82
CA TYR A 68 10.89 -3.29 3.88
C TYR A 68 11.45 -4.00 2.64
N GLU A 69 11.15 -3.48 1.46
CA GLU A 69 11.70 -4.00 0.19
C GLU A 69 13.22 -3.86 0.16
N GLN A 70 13.77 -2.73 0.59
CA GLN A 70 15.22 -2.50 0.65
C GLN A 70 15.92 -3.51 1.57
N GLN A 71 15.40 -3.75 2.78
CA GLN A 71 15.96 -4.76 3.68
C GLN A 71 15.91 -6.17 3.10
N THR A 72 14.86 -6.47 2.33
CA THR A 72 14.72 -7.78 1.67
C THR A 72 15.75 -7.95 0.56
N ILE A 73 15.97 -6.90 -0.23
CA ILE A 73 17.02 -6.86 -1.27
C ILE A 73 18.40 -6.99 -0.63
N ASP A 74 18.70 -6.21 0.41
CA ASP A 74 20.00 -6.25 1.09
C ASP A 74 20.28 -7.65 1.66
N ARG A 75 19.29 -8.31 2.26
CA ARG A 75 19.43 -9.70 2.71
C ARG A 75 19.69 -10.69 1.57
N ALA A 76 19.03 -10.51 0.43
CA ALA A 76 19.22 -11.38 -0.72
C ALA A 76 20.63 -11.19 -1.34
N LEU A 77 21.10 -9.94 -1.41
CA LEU A 77 22.45 -9.61 -1.89
C LEU A 77 23.55 -10.13 -0.95
N LEU A 78 23.35 -10.03 0.36
CA LEU A 78 24.30 -10.54 1.36
C LEU A 78 24.36 -12.09 1.42
N ALA A 79 23.37 -12.78 0.86
CA ALA A 79 23.29 -14.24 0.83
C ALA A 79 23.77 -14.86 -0.50
N ALA A 80 24.14 -14.03 -1.48
CA ALA A 80 24.65 -14.41 -2.80
C ALA A 80 26.19 -14.33 -2.84
#